data_AF-A0A2V6RB82-F1
#
_entry.id   AF-A0A2V6RB82-F1
#
_cell.length_a   1.000
_cell.length_b   1.000
_cell.length_c   1.000
_cell.angle_alpha   90.00
_cell.angle_beta   90.00
_cell.angle_gamma   90.00
#
_symmetry.space_group_name_H-M   'P 1'
#
loop_
_entity.id
_entity.type
_entity.pdbx_description
1 polymer ?
#
loop_
_entity_poly.entity_id
_entity_poly.type
_entity_poly.pdbx_seq_one_letter_code
_entity_poly.pdbx_strand_id
1 'polypeptide(L)'
;AHPSTNMPIRSKEFALTFMAPMSAPGVKLVCRPSYAMAADVMGSPFDYPLSSRFDENDAILILDHVLVEWDNVLVYEDVEKARTFFKDSGFFPRAMLHGCTRLAVKLDFVIGLLLKGADAVGTGENRHVQSSIGEVMAWRNLFWGLSDAMARTPVPWSGGTVLPNPEYGQAYRVFATIGWPRVKEITESILGSALIYQNSHAADFQTPALRPYLDKYLRGSDGTDAVERVKLMKLLWDAMGTEFGGRHELYERNYAGAAEAIRVITLDMAQASGQAQAFRGFAEQCMAEYDLDGWTVPDLITPADVSLFPRKIRHLT
;
A
#
# COMPACT_ATOMS: atom_id res chain seq x y z
N ALA A 1 -10.07 -11.07 -9.24
CA ALA A 1 -9.47 -12.15 -8.43
C ALA A 1 -7.97 -11.96 -8.46
N HIS A 2 -7.35 -11.53 -7.36
CA HIS A 2 -5.90 -11.68 -7.24
C HIS A 2 -5.62 -13.19 -7.30
N PRO A 3 -4.69 -13.69 -8.13
CA PRO A 3 -4.26 -15.06 -7.99
C PRO A 3 -3.68 -15.15 -6.59
N SER A 4 -4.42 -15.73 -5.65
CA SER A 4 -3.76 -16.33 -4.52
C SER A 4 -2.77 -17.31 -5.14
N THR A 5 -1.52 -17.22 -4.75
CA THR A 5 -0.43 -18.11 -5.16
C THR A 5 -0.70 -19.60 -4.87
N ASN A 6 -1.89 -19.93 -4.35
CA ASN A 6 -2.35 -21.24 -3.95
C ASN A 6 -3.67 -21.67 -4.61
N MET A 7 -4.17 -21.00 -5.67
CA MET A 7 -5.26 -21.62 -6.45
C MET A 7 -4.73 -22.90 -7.10
N PRO A 8 -5.26 -24.09 -6.76
CA PRO A 8 -4.72 -25.33 -7.29
C PRO A 8 -4.98 -25.39 -8.79
N ILE A 9 -3.91 -25.48 -9.58
CA ILE A 9 -3.98 -25.87 -10.99
C ILE A 9 -4.40 -27.34 -11.00
N ARG A 10 -5.70 -27.57 -11.24
CA ARG A 10 -6.31 -28.92 -11.12
C ARG A 10 -6.04 -29.81 -12.32
N SER A 11 -5.71 -29.23 -13.47
CA SER A 11 -5.42 -29.98 -14.70
C SER A 11 -4.36 -29.25 -15.52
N LYS A 12 -3.64 -30.01 -16.35
CA LYS A 12 -2.48 -29.52 -17.11
C LYS A 12 -2.85 -28.45 -18.14
N GLU A 13 -4.09 -28.42 -18.61
CA GLU A 13 -4.60 -27.44 -19.57
C GLU A 13 -4.64 -26.02 -19.00
N PHE A 14 -4.68 -25.87 -17.66
CA PHE A 14 -4.58 -24.58 -16.98
C PHE A 14 -3.14 -24.22 -16.58
N ALA A 15 -2.16 -25.10 -16.83
CA ALA A 15 -0.75 -24.88 -16.51
C ALA A 15 -0.04 -24.13 -17.65
N LEU A 16 -0.39 -22.86 -17.83
CA LEU A 16 0.09 -22.04 -18.93
C LEU A 16 0.70 -20.73 -18.44
N THR A 17 1.79 -20.31 -19.07
CA THR A 17 2.34 -18.96 -18.95
C THR A 17 2.86 -18.56 -20.31
N PHE A 18 2.37 -17.45 -20.85
CA PHE A 18 2.69 -16.99 -22.19
C PHE A 18 2.52 -15.48 -22.32
N MET A 19 2.99 -14.95 -23.44
CA MET A 19 2.76 -13.56 -23.84
C MET A 19 1.72 -13.54 -24.98
N ALA A 20 0.83 -12.55 -24.97
CA ALA A 20 -0.14 -12.35 -26.05
C ALA A 20 -0.14 -10.87 -26.48
N PRO A 21 -0.03 -10.58 -27.80
CA PRO A 21 -0.19 -9.23 -28.30
C PRO A 21 -1.61 -8.70 -28.01
N MET A 22 -1.74 -7.45 -27.57
CA MET A 22 -3.06 -6.82 -27.38
C MET A 22 -3.88 -6.72 -28.66
N SER A 23 -3.22 -6.75 -29.82
CA SER A 23 -3.82 -6.75 -31.15
C SER A 23 -4.11 -8.15 -31.70
N ALA A 24 -3.79 -9.23 -30.97
CA ALA A 24 -4.00 -10.58 -31.47
C ALA A 24 -5.50 -10.84 -31.69
N PRO A 25 -5.90 -11.43 -32.83
CA PRO A 25 -7.29 -11.80 -33.07
C PRO A 25 -7.85 -12.65 -31.93
N GLY A 26 -9.01 -12.24 -31.39
CA GLY A 26 -9.64 -12.90 -30.25
C GLY A 26 -9.36 -12.24 -28.89
N VAL A 27 -8.32 -11.40 -28.77
CA VAL A 27 -8.08 -10.59 -27.56
C VAL A 27 -9.12 -9.47 -27.49
N LYS A 28 -9.78 -9.33 -26.34
CA LYS A 28 -10.77 -8.27 -26.09
C LYS A 28 -10.56 -7.68 -24.70
N LEU A 29 -10.76 -6.37 -24.60
CA LEU A 29 -10.84 -5.65 -23.33
C LEU A 29 -12.27 -5.14 -23.14
N VAL A 30 -12.89 -5.51 -22.03
CA VAL A 30 -14.15 -4.91 -21.57
C VAL A 30 -13.82 -3.94 -20.45
N CYS A 31 -13.77 -2.66 -20.80
CA CYS A 31 -13.39 -1.60 -19.88
C CYS A 31 -14.42 -1.41 -18.76
N ARG A 32 -13.94 -1.05 -17.57
CA ARG A 32 -14.80 -0.46 -16.53
C ARG A 32 -15.20 0.98 -16.92
N PRO A 33 -16.18 1.62 -16.23
CA PRO A 33 -16.43 3.05 -16.40
C PRO A 33 -15.14 3.87 -16.35
N SER A 34 -14.96 4.79 -17.30
CA SER A 34 -13.76 5.64 -17.39
C SER A 34 -13.95 6.93 -16.61
N TYR A 35 -13.05 7.15 -15.65
CA TYR A 35 -13.03 8.39 -14.87
C TYR A 35 -12.46 9.53 -15.69
N ALA A 36 -11.50 9.25 -16.58
CA ALA A 36 -11.01 10.25 -17.54
C ALA A 36 -12.13 10.76 -18.44
N MET A 37 -12.92 9.87 -19.04
CA MET A 37 -14.05 10.28 -19.88
C MET A 37 -15.09 11.09 -19.09
N ALA A 38 -15.43 10.65 -17.87
CA ALA A 38 -16.36 11.39 -17.02
C ALA A 38 -15.82 12.79 -16.67
N ALA A 39 -14.53 12.90 -16.33
CA ALA A 39 -13.85 14.16 -16.06
C ALA A 39 -13.82 15.09 -17.28
N ASP A 40 -13.59 14.55 -18.48
CA ASP A 40 -13.52 15.33 -19.72
C ASP A 40 -14.90 15.85 -20.17
N VAL A 41 -15.95 15.03 -20.00
CA VAL A 41 -17.29 15.36 -20.47
C VAL A 41 -18.08 16.20 -19.47
N MET A 42 -17.99 15.87 -18.17
CA MET A 42 -18.79 16.49 -17.11
C MET A 42 -18.00 17.44 -16.22
N GLY A 43 -16.69 17.56 -16.42
CA GLY A 43 -15.79 18.37 -15.61
C GLY A 43 -14.77 19.14 -16.44
N SER A 44 -13.61 19.38 -15.83
CA SER A 44 -12.45 19.97 -16.49
C SER A 44 -11.16 19.54 -15.77
N PRO A 45 -9.98 19.79 -16.34
CA PRO A 45 -8.71 19.57 -15.64
C PRO A 45 -8.56 20.36 -14.33
N PHE A 46 -9.30 21.47 -14.16
CA PHE A 46 -9.33 22.21 -12.89
C PHE A 46 -10.19 21.48 -11.84
N ASP A 47 -11.25 20.80 -12.28
CA ASP A 47 -12.20 20.10 -11.41
C ASP A 47 -11.76 18.69 -11.04
N TYR A 48 -11.10 18.00 -11.98
CA TYR A 48 -10.63 16.62 -11.84
C TYR A 48 -9.20 16.46 -12.39
N PRO A 49 -8.20 17.09 -11.76
CA PRO A 49 -6.81 17.17 -12.26
C PRO A 49 -6.05 15.83 -12.28
N LEU A 50 -6.53 14.79 -11.60
CA LEU A 50 -5.91 13.46 -11.59
C LEU A 50 -6.71 12.48 -12.43
N SER A 51 -8.03 12.44 -12.25
CA SER A 51 -8.91 11.56 -13.03
C SER A 51 -8.75 11.77 -14.54
N SER A 52 -8.60 13.02 -14.98
CA SER A 52 -8.48 13.38 -16.41
C SER A 52 -7.17 12.91 -17.09
N ARG A 53 -6.15 12.48 -16.34
CA ARG A 53 -4.84 12.16 -16.94
C ARG A 53 -4.11 10.95 -16.36
N PHE A 54 -4.60 10.38 -15.26
CA PHE A 54 -3.97 9.24 -14.60
C PHE A 54 -4.92 8.05 -14.41
N ASP A 55 -6.09 8.04 -15.06
CA ASP A 55 -7.04 6.92 -15.04
C ASP A 55 -6.47 5.69 -15.77
N GLU A 56 -6.02 4.70 -15.00
CA GLU A 56 -5.65 3.38 -15.50
C GLU A 56 -6.88 2.46 -15.52
N ASN A 57 -7.46 2.19 -16.70
CA ASN A 57 -8.69 1.41 -16.81
C ASN A 57 -8.47 -0.08 -16.47
N ASP A 58 -9.11 -0.54 -15.40
CA ASP A 58 -9.07 -1.93 -14.95
C ASP A 58 -10.04 -2.78 -15.79
N ALA A 59 -9.63 -3.14 -17.00
CA ALA A 59 -10.45 -3.87 -17.94
C ALA A 59 -10.46 -5.39 -17.68
N ILE A 60 -11.60 -6.02 -17.98
CA ILE A 60 -11.67 -7.48 -18.08
C ILE A 60 -10.99 -7.90 -19.39
N LEU A 61 -9.97 -8.75 -19.30
CA LEU A 61 -9.29 -9.34 -20.46
C LEU A 61 -9.97 -10.67 -20.85
N ILE A 62 -10.39 -10.78 -22.10
CA ILE A 62 -10.98 -11.99 -22.69
C ILE A 62 -10.06 -12.49 -23.80
N LEU A 63 -9.77 -13.79 -23.79
CA LEU A 63 -9.06 -14.50 -24.84
C LEU A 63 -10.03 -15.46 -25.52
N ASP A 64 -10.65 -15.04 -26.62
CA ASP A 64 -11.59 -15.84 -27.41
C ASP A 64 -10.85 -16.57 -28.53
N HIS A 65 -10.52 -17.85 -28.32
CA HIS A 65 -9.80 -18.71 -29.28
C HIS A 65 -8.53 -18.06 -29.86
N VAL A 66 -7.76 -17.37 -29.01
CA VAL A 66 -6.52 -16.69 -29.41
C VAL A 66 -5.44 -17.72 -29.74
N LEU A 67 -4.86 -17.63 -30.94
CA LEU A 67 -3.65 -18.38 -31.28
C LEU A 67 -2.45 -17.74 -30.60
N VAL A 68 -1.77 -18.51 -29.74
CA VAL A 68 -0.52 -18.11 -29.09
C VAL A 68 0.64 -18.84 -29.79
N GLU A 69 1.47 -18.08 -30.50
CA GLU A 69 2.66 -18.62 -31.17
C GLU A 69 3.63 -19.25 -30.15
N TRP A 70 4.28 -20.35 -30.53
CA TRP A 70 5.18 -21.11 -29.65
C TRP A 70 6.32 -20.26 -29.08
N ASP A 71 6.84 -19.30 -29.84
CA ASP A 71 7.89 -18.37 -29.38
C ASP A 71 7.44 -17.49 -28.20
N ASN A 72 6.13 -17.36 -27.97
CA ASN A 72 5.56 -16.60 -26.86
C ASN A 72 5.19 -17.47 -25.65
N VAL A 73 5.40 -18.79 -25.71
CA VAL A 73 5.05 -19.72 -24.63
C VAL A 73 6.24 -19.91 -23.69
N LEU A 74 6.03 -19.66 -22.40
CA LEU A 74 7.05 -19.79 -21.34
C LEU A 74 6.86 -21.07 -20.52
N VAL A 75 5.61 -21.45 -20.25
CA VAL A 75 5.22 -22.69 -19.56
C VAL A 75 4.05 -23.31 -20.30
N TYR A 76 4.14 -24.59 -20.64
CA TYR A 76 3.13 -25.35 -21.36
C TYR A 76 2.89 -26.72 -20.72
N GLU A 77 1.67 -26.92 -20.18
CA GLU A 77 1.22 -28.17 -19.54
C GLU A 77 2.12 -28.71 -18.41
N ASP A 78 3.03 -27.89 -17.89
CA ASP A 78 3.92 -28.20 -16.77
C ASP A 78 3.34 -27.60 -15.49
N VAL A 79 2.57 -28.41 -14.77
CA VAL A 79 1.85 -28.01 -13.55
C VAL A 79 2.81 -27.51 -12.47
N GLU A 80 3.97 -28.14 -12.31
CA GLU A 80 4.94 -27.75 -11.29
C GLU A 80 5.59 -26.41 -11.63
N LYS A 81 6.05 -26.22 -12.87
CA LYS A 81 6.58 -24.91 -13.29
C LYS A 81 5.53 -23.82 -13.23
N ALA A 82 4.29 -24.09 -13.65
CA ALA A 82 3.22 -23.08 -13.59
C ALA A 82 2.91 -22.67 -12.14
N ARG A 83 2.92 -23.63 -11.20
CA ARG A 83 2.72 -23.36 -9.77
C ARG A 83 3.85 -22.51 -9.20
N THR A 84 5.10 -22.80 -9.54
CA THR A 84 6.24 -22.09 -8.97
C THR A 84 6.64 -20.84 -9.74
N PHE A 85 6.15 -20.63 -10.97
CA PHE A 85 6.55 -19.51 -11.85
C PHE A 85 6.51 -18.15 -11.14
N PHE A 86 5.42 -17.86 -10.41
CA PHE A 86 5.27 -16.56 -9.76
C PHE A 86 6.30 -16.34 -8.62
N LYS A 87 6.66 -17.40 -7.90
CA LYS A 87 7.66 -17.39 -6.82
C LYS A 87 9.09 -17.36 -7.38
N ASP A 88 9.36 -18.24 -8.35
CA ASP A 88 10.71 -18.58 -8.80
C ASP A 88 11.17 -17.74 -10.01
N SER A 89 10.29 -16.96 -10.65
CA SER A 89 10.68 -16.03 -11.73
C SER A 89 11.45 -14.80 -11.23
N GLY A 90 11.46 -14.53 -9.93
CA GLY A 90 11.99 -13.30 -9.36
C GLY A 90 11.14 -12.04 -9.66
N PHE A 91 9.97 -12.19 -10.30
CA PHE A 91 9.05 -11.08 -10.57
C PHE A 91 8.60 -10.40 -9.27
N PHE A 92 8.22 -11.19 -8.27
CA PHE A 92 7.52 -10.68 -7.11
C PHE A 92 8.33 -9.68 -6.26
N PRO A 93 9.58 -9.97 -5.85
CA PRO A 93 10.37 -9.01 -5.06
C PRO A 93 10.65 -7.70 -5.82
N ARG A 94 10.77 -7.78 -7.15
CA ARG A 94 10.97 -6.61 -8.03
C ARG A 94 9.70 -5.76 -8.13
N ALA A 95 8.54 -6.41 -8.25
CA ALA A 95 7.25 -5.74 -8.23
C ALA A 95 6.98 -5.04 -6.89
N MET A 96 7.42 -5.65 -5.76
CA MET A 96 7.27 -5.04 -4.44
C MET A 96 8.17 -3.82 -4.25
N LEU A 97 9.42 -3.85 -4.72
CA LEU A 97 10.27 -2.67 -4.74
C LEU A 97 9.61 -1.54 -5.51
N HIS A 98 9.18 -1.81 -6.75
CA HIS A 98 8.50 -0.81 -7.59
C HIS A 98 7.22 -0.26 -6.92
N GLY A 99 6.36 -1.14 -6.41
CA GLY A 99 5.11 -0.76 -5.74
C GLY A 99 5.34 0.09 -4.50
N CYS A 100 6.33 -0.26 -3.67
CA CYS A 100 6.69 0.46 -2.46
C CYS A 100 7.23 1.87 -2.78
N THR A 101 8.17 1.98 -3.73
CA THR A 101 8.71 3.28 -4.16
C THR A 101 7.62 4.17 -4.75
N ARG A 102 6.73 3.61 -5.60
CA ARG A 102 5.61 4.37 -6.18
C ARG A 102 4.64 4.89 -5.10
N LEU A 103 4.30 4.07 -4.11
CA LEU A 103 3.46 4.51 -2.99
C LEU A 103 4.15 5.60 -2.16
N ALA A 104 5.46 5.47 -1.91
CA ALA A 104 6.22 6.46 -1.16
C ALA A 104 6.20 7.84 -1.85
N VAL A 105 6.37 7.88 -3.19
CA VAL A 105 6.24 9.11 -4.00
C VAL A 105 4.82 9.67 -3.94
N LYS A 106 3.79 8.82 -3.98
CA LYS A 106 2.39 9.25 -3.83
C LYS A 106 2.15 9.92 -2.49
N LEU A 107 2.79 9.44 -1.42
CA LEU A 107 2.71 10.04 -0.09
C LEU A 107 3.48 11.35 0.02
N ASP A 108 4.62 11.50 -0.66
CA ASP A 108 5.31 12.81 -0.78
C ASP A 108 4.36 13.87 -1.33
N PHE A 109 3.65 13.52 -2.41
CA PHE A 109 2.66 14.39 -3.04
C PHE A 109 1.51 14.75 -2.10
N VAL A 110 0.89 13.76 -1.46
CA VAL A 110 -0.24 13.97 -0.52
C VAL A 110 0.17 14.82 0.68
N ILE A 111 1.36 14.62 1.25
CA ILE A 111 1.85 15.44 2.37
C ILE A 111 1.96 16.90 1.94
N GLY A 112 2.49 17.17 0.74
CA GLY A 112 2.52 18.53 0.20
C GLY A 112 1.13 19.16 0.08
N LEU A 113 0.14 18.38 -0.36
CA LEU A 113 -1.26 18.84 -0.42
C LEU A 113 -1.86 19.07 0.97
N LEU A 114 -1.58 18.21 1.94
CA LEU A 114 -2.09 18.32 3.31
C LEU A 114 -1.54 19.55 4.04
N LEU A 115 -0.24 19.83 3.89
CA LEU A 115 0.38 21.04 4.45
C LEU A 115 -0.30 22.29 3.87
N LYS A 116 -0.37 22.40 2.54
CA LYS A 116 -1.07 23.52 1.89
C LYS A 116 -2.54 23.58 2.28
N GLY A 117 -3.18 22.42 2.47
CA GLY A 117 -4.59 22.32 2.86
C GLY A 117 -4.84 22.87 4.26
N ALA A 118 -3.99 22.51 5.22
CA ALA A 118 -4.05 23.02 6.59
C ALA A 118 -3.83 24.54 6.66
N ASP A 119 -2.90 25.07 5.86
CA ASP A 119 -2.66 26.51 5.74
C ASP A 119 -3.89 27.23 5.16
N ALA A 120 -4.41 26.72 4.03
CA ALA A 120 -5.57 27.32 3.36
C ALA A 120 -6.85 27.28 4.22
N VAL A 121 -7.00 26.29 5.09
CA VAL A 121 -8.10 26.20 6.08
C VAL A 121 -7.81 27.07 7.31
N GLY A 122 -6.55 27.31 7.65
CA GLY A 122 -6.12 28.08 8.82
C GLY A 122 -6.03 27.23 10.09
N THR A 123 -5.84 25.92 9.96
CA THR A 123 -5.77 24.97 11.08
C THR A 123 -4.36 24.41 11.31
N GLY A 124 -3.35 24.89 10.57
CA GLY A 124 -1.96 24.43 10.67
C GLY A 124 -1.32 24.58 12.07
N GLU A 125 -1.74 25.57 12.85
CA GLU A 125 -1.27 25.77 14.24
C GLU A 125 -1.99 24.89 15.27
N ASN A 126 -3.04 24.17 14.87
CA ASN A 126 -3.75 23.26 15.78
C ASN A 126 -2.90 22.01 16.01
N ARG A 127 -2.57 21.73 17.27
CA ARG A 127 -1.79 20.56 17.69
C ARG A 127 -2.33 19.23 17.15
N HIS A 128 -3.65 19.06 17.07
CA HIS A 128 -4.27 17.86 16.51
C HIS A 128 -3.99 17.72 15.00
N VAL A 129 -4.00 18.82 14.25
CA VAL A 129 -3.68 18.81 12.81
C VAL A 129 -2.19 18.53 12.61
N GLN A 130 -1.32 19.17 13.38
CA GLN A 130 0.13 18.94 13.34
C GLN A 130 0.47 17.47 13.65
N SER A 131 -0.12 16.89 14.70
CA SER A 131 0.12 15.49 15.04
C SER A 131 -0.36 14.53 13.95
N SER A 132 -1.49 14.85 13.31
CA SER A 132 -2.07 14.01 12.25
C SER A 132 -1.23 14.07 10.97
N ILE A 133 -0.75 15.25 10.56
CA ILE A 133 0.18 15.39 9.44
C ILE A 133 1.51 14.68 9.76
N GLY A 134 2.00 14.80 11.00
CA GLY A 134 3.17 14.06 11.46
C GLY A 134 3.02 12.54 11.34
N GLU A 135 1.83 12.00 11.60
CA GLU A 135 1.53 10.58 11.37
C GLU A 135 1.62 10.20 9.88
N VAL A 136 1.08 11.04 8.97
CA VAL A 136 1.20 10.82 7.52
C VAL A 136 2.66 10.85 7.07
N MET A 137 3.47 11.76 7.61
CA MET A 137 4.92 11.80 7.37
C MET A 137 5.64 10.54 7.87
N ALA A 138 5.21 9.97 9.00
CA ALA A 138 5.74 8.71 9.51
C ALA A 138 5.42 7.55 8.55
N TRP A 139 4.18 7.47 8.03
CA TRP A 139 3.82 6.50 6.99
C TRP A 139 4.68 6.65 5.74
N ARG A 140 4.89 7.87 5.26
CA ARG A 140 5.78 8.16 4.13
C ARG A 140 7.20 7.67 4.40
N ASN A 141 7.75 7.97 5.57
CA ASN A 141 9.12 7.57 5.93
C ASN A 141 9.24 6.05 6.06
N LEU A 142 8.20 5.36 6.54
CA LEU A 142 8.15 3.91 6.58
C LEU A 142 8.32 3.32 5.17
N PHE A 143 7.55 3.78 4.18
CA PHE A 143 7.62 3.21 2.83
C PHE A 143 8.92 3.56 2.08
N TRP A 144 9.48 4.76 2.29
CA TRP A 144 10.84 5.05 1.80
C TRP A 144 11.89 4.17 2.48
N GLY A 145 11.79 3.97 3.79
CA GLY A 145 12.69 3.08 4.54
C GLY A 145 12.61 1.63 4.08
N LEU A 146 11.41 1.12 3.79
CA LEU A 146 11.22 -0.23 3.22
C LEU A 146 11.81 -0.34 1.81
N SER A 147 11.57 0.66 0.95
CA SER A 147 12.15 0.73 -0.40
C SER A 147 13.69 0.72 -0.33
N ASP A 148 14.27 1.51 0.56
CA ASP A 148 15.71 1.59 0.78
C ASP A 148 16.28 0.26 1.28
N ALA A 149 15.61 -0.38 2.25
CA ALA A 149 16.02 -1.67 2.77
C ALA A 149 15.96 -2.76 1.69
N MET A 150 14.89 -2.79 0.87
CA MET A 150 14.77 -3.70 -0.28
C MET A 150 15.94 -3.57 -1.25
N ALA A 151 16.30 -2.34 -1.62
CA ALA A 151 17.34 -2.06 -2.62
C ALA A 151 18.77 -2.22 -2.07
N ARG A 152 19.01 -1.87 -0.81
CA ARG A 152 20.35 -1.88 -0.19
C ARG A 152 20.73 -3.17 0.53
N THR A 153 19.78 -4.09 0.72
CA THR A 153 20.05 -5.43 1.27
C THR A 153 19.59 -6.54 0.31
N PRO A 154 20.00 -6.49 -0.97
CA PRO A 154 19.51 -7.43 -1.96
C PRO A 154 20.04 -8.85 -1.66
N VAL A 155 19.31 -9.86 -2.13
CA VAL A 155 19.68 -11.27 -1.96
C VAL A 155 20.28 -11.82 -3.26
N PRO A 156 21.34 -12.67 -3.19
CA PRO A 156 21.90 -13.32 -4.37
C PRO A 156 20.84 -14.12 -5.14
N TRP A 157 20.97 -14.13 -6.47
CA TRP A 157 20.05 -14.82 -7.37
C TRP A 157 20.82 -15.43 -8.56
N SER A 158 20.06 -15.97 -9.52
CA SER A 158 20.55 -16.65 -10.72
C SER A 158 21.62 -15.87 -11.49
N GLY A 159 22.66 -16.58 -11.96
CA GLY A 159 23.67 -16.02 -12.86
C GLY A 159 24.49 -14.86 -12.27
N GLY A 160 24.61 -14.76 -10.94
CA GLY A 160 25.30 -13.64 -10.27
C GLY A 160 24.48 -12.36 -10.19
N THR A 161 23.18 -12.41 -10.55
CA THR A 161 22.25 -11.31 -10.33
C THR A 161 21.78 -11.26 -8.88
N VAL A 162 20.99 -10.24 -8.54
CA VAL A 162 20.39 -10.10 -7.22
C VAL A 162 18.90 -9.77 -7.32
N LEU A 163 18.14 -10.12 -6.28
CA LEU A 163 16.76 -9.66 -6.10
C LEU A 163 16.68 -8.64 -4.95
N PRO A 164 15.74 -7.69 -5.01
CA PRO A 164 15.40 -6.87 -3.85
C PRO A 164 15.01 -7.77 -2.67
N ASN A 165 15.30 -7.32 -1.45
CA ASN A 165 15.03 -8.11 -0.26
C ASN A 165 13.53 -8.47 -0.14
N PRO A 166 13.16 -9.76 -0.16
CA PRO A 166 11.75 -10.16 -0.17
C PRO A 166 11.05 -9.92 1.17
N GLU A 167 11.76 -9.93 2.30
CA GLU A 167 11.17 -9.74 3.64
C GLU A 167 10.60 -8.33 3.79
N TYR A 168 11.39 -7.31 3.41
CA TYR A 168 10.90 -5.93 3.40
C TYR A 168 9.80 -5.73 2.36
N GLY A 169 9.87 -6.44 1.22
CA GLY A 169 8.79 -6.50 0.24
C GLY A 169 7.47 -7.01 0.83
N GLN A 170 7.50 -8.06 1.67
CA GLN A 170 6.31 -8.55 2.36
C GLN A 170 5.80 -7.56 3.42
N ALA A 171 6.69 -6.94 4.18
CA ALA A 171 6.30 -5.89 5.13
C ALA A 171 5.53 -4.77 4.42
N TYR A 172 6.04 -4.29 3.27
CA TYR A 172 5.34 -3.32 2.42
C TYR A 172 3.92 -3.78 2.07
N ARG A 173 3.73 -5.03 1.60
CA ARG A 173 2.39 -5.53 1.26
C ARG A 173 1.41 -5.40 2.41
N VAL A 174 1.84 -5.81 3.61
CA VAL A 174 0.97 -5.78 4.80
C VAL A 174 0.66 -4.33 5.18
N PHE A 175 1.67 -3.48 5.31
CA PHE A 175 1.49 -2.12 5.79
C PHE A 175 0.80 -1.21 4.77
N ALA A 176 0.94 -1.44 3.46
CA ALA A 176 0.22 -0.68 2.44
C ALA A 176 -1.31 -0.78 2.60
N THR A 177 -1.82 -1.95 3.02
CA THR A 177 -3.26 -2.17 3.25
C THR A 177 -3.84 -1.37 4.41
N ILE A 178 -2.98 -0.83 5.29
CA ILE A 178 -3.34 -0.07 6.49
C ILE A 178 -3.01 1.41 6.29
N GLY A 179 -1.81 1.70 5.76
CA GLY A 179 -1.27 3.04 5.65
C GLY A 179 -2.09 3.93 4.72
N TRP A 180 -2.41 3.50 3.50
CA TRP A 180 -3.18 4.36 2.58
C TRP A 180 -4.59 4.69 3.08
N PRO A 181 -5.40 3.72 3.59
CA PRO A 181 -6.68 4.04 4.21
C PRO A 181 -6.55 5.00 5.40
N ARG A 182 -5.52 4.84 6.24
CA ARG A 182 -5.28 5.74 7.38
C ARG A 182 -4.94 7.16 6.93
N VAL A 183 -4.15 7.31 5.87
CA VAL A 183 -3.83 8.62 5.29
C VAL A 183 -5.07 9.31 4.73
N LYS A 184 -5.98 8.55 4.09
CA LYS A 184 -7.27 9.07 3.66
C LYS A 184 -8.15 9.52 4.83
N GLU A 185 -8.29 8.67 5.84
CA GLU A 185 -9.06 8.99 7.06
C GLU A 185 -8.55 10.29 7.72
N ILE A 186 -7.22 10.42 7.88
CA ILE A 186 -6.61 11.64 8.42
C ILE A 186 -6.97 12.85 7.56
N THR A 187 -6.83 12.74 6.24
CA THR A 187 -7.12 13.83 5.29
C THR A 187 -8.56 14.32 5.43
N GLU A 188 -9.51 13.40 5.46
CA GLU A 188 -10.94 13.70 5.64
C GLU A 188 -11.22 14.33 7.02
N SER A 189 -10.58 13.83 8.08
CA SER A 189 -10.75 14.36 9.44
C SER A 189 -10.21 15.79 9.61
N ILE A 190 -9.01 16.09 9.12
CA ILE A 190 -8.36 17.38 9.41
C ILE A 190 -8.79 18.51 8.47
N LEU A 191 -9.27 18.17 7.26
CA LEU A 191 -9.78 19.15 6.31
C LEU A 191 -11.30 19.28 6.36
N GLY A 192 -12.01 18.21 6.73
CA GLY A 192 -13.46 18.22 6.94
C GLY A 192 -14.24 18.85 5.79
N SER A 193 -15.09 19.83 6.11
CA SER A 193 -15.97 20.48 5.15
C SER A 193 -15.23 21.29 4.06
N ALA A 194 -13.94 21.57 4.22
CA ALA A 194 -13.16 22.24 3.18
C ALA A 194 -13.11 21.43 1.86
N LEU A 195 -13.26 20.11 1.94
CA LEU A 195 -13.27 19.22 0.78
C LEU A 195 -14.60 19.22 0.02
N ILE A 196 -15.70 19.63 0.66
CA ILE A 196 -17.03 19.68 0.03
C ILE A 196 -17.50 21.11 -0.26
N TYR A 197 -16.94 22.11 0.42
CA TYR A 197 -17.29 23.51 0.22
C TYR A 197 -16.59 24.10 -1.01
N GLN A 198 -17.06 23.68 -2.19
CA GLN A 198 -16.50 24.03 -3.49
C GLN A 198 -17.62 24.39 -4.48
N ASN A 199 -17.30 25.20 -5.48
CA ASN A 199 -18.17 25.40 -6.64
C ASN A 199 -18.11 24.19 -7.59
N SER A 200 -19.12 24.09 -8.46
CA SER A 200 -19.33 22.91 -9.29
C SER A 200 -18.24 22.73 -10.34
N HIS A 201 -17.94 23.80 -11.09
CA HIS A 201 -17.11 23.75 -12.28
C HIS A 201 -16.26 25.01 -12.40
N ALA A 202 -15.10 24.92 -13.07
CA ALA A 202 -14.24 26.08 -13.34
C ALA A 202 -14.97 27.26 -14.03
N ALA A 203 -16.03 26.97 -14.78
CA ALA A 203 -16.88 27.97 -15.44
C ALA A 203 -17.59 28.93 -14.45
N ASP A 204 -17.81 28.51 -13.20
CA ASP A 204 -18.44 29.37 -12.18
C ASP A 204 -17.57 30.62 -11.91
N PHE A 205 -16.24 30.49 -11.93
CA PHE A 205 -15.30 31.61 -11.80
C PHE A 205 -15.24 32.52 -13.03
N GLN A 206 -15.69 32.02 -14.19
CA GLN A 206 -15.80 32.79 -15.42
C GLN A 206 -17.17 33.47 -15.56
N THR A 207 -18.12 33.14 -14.69
CA THR A 207 -19.47 33.69 -14.72
C THR A 207 -19.51 35.01 -13.93
N PRO A 208 -19.70 36.18 -14.58
CA PRO A 208 -19.58 37.47 -13.91
C PRO A 208 -20.54 37.66 -12.72
N ALA A 209 -21.72 37.04 -12.78
CA ALA A 209 -22.70 37.08 -11.69
C ALA A 209 -22.29 36.28 -10.45
N LEU A 210 -21.45 35.25 -10.60
CA LEU A 210 -20.99 34.39 -9.50
C LEU A 210 -19.64 34.85 -8.94
N ARG A 211 -18.76 35.35 -9.81
CA ARG A 211 -17.37 35.66 -9.49
C ARG A 211 -17.17 36.49 -8.21
N PRO A 212 -17.89 37.60 -7.97
CA PRO A 212 -17.71 38.39 -6.74
C PRO A 212 -18.01 37.62 -5.46
N TYR A 213 -18.95 36.67 -5.51
CA TYR A 213 -19.30 35.83 -4.36
C TYR A 213 -18.23 34.77 -4.09
N LEU A 214 -17.74 34.11 -5.15
CA LEU A 214 -16.68 33.10 -5.03
C LEU A 214 -15.40 33.73 -4.48
N ASP A 215 -14.98 34.87 -5.02
CA ASP A 215 -13.78 35.59 -4.56
C ASP A 215 -13.89 36.03 -3.10
N LYS A 216 -15.09 36.41 -2.64
CA LYS A 216 -15.32 36.86 -1.27
C LYS A 216 -15.39 35.71 -0.26
N TYR A 217 -16.09 34.62 -0.61
CA TYR A 217 -16.48 33.57 0.33
C TYR A 217 -15.61 32.30 0.25
N LEU A 218 -14.88 32.07 -0.84
CA LEU A 218 -14.03 30.88 -1.02
C LEU A 218 -12.52 31.14 -0.88
N ARG A 219 -12.11 32.31 -0.38
CA ARG A 219 -10.70 32.64 -0.09
C ARG A 219 -10.11 31.78 1.04
N GLY A 220 -8.79 31.59 1.02
CA GLY A 220 -8.05 30.89 2.07
C GLY A 220 -7.81 31.74 3.32
N SER A 221 -7.63 31.06 4.44
CA SER A 221 -7.27 31.67 5.73
C SER A 221 -5.81 32.18 5.73
N ASP A 222 -4.96 31.61 4.89
CA ASP A 222 -3.56 31.99 4.64
C ASP A 222 -3.41 33.22 3.72
N GLY A 223 -4.52 33.81 3.27
CA GLY A 223 -4.52 34.93 2.32
C GLY A 223 -4.50 34.52 0.85
N THR A 224 -4.52 33.21 0.56
CA THR A 224 -4.66 32.69 -0.80
C THR A 224 -6.02 33.06 -1.41
N ASP A 225 -6.05 33.40 -2.70
CA ASP A 225 -7.30 33.72 -3.40
C ASP A 225 -8.24 32.51 -3.56
N ALA A 226 -9.48 32.79 -3.95
CA ALA A 226 -10.51 31.75 -4.08
C ALA A 226 -10.19 30.71 -5.15
N VAL A 227 -9.55 31.10 -6.26
CA VAL A 227 -9.24 30.19 -7.36
C VAL A 227 -8.19 29.18 -6.92
N GLU A 228 -7.11 29.64 -6.30
CA GLU A 228 -6.02 28.77 -5.87
C GLU A 228 -6.45 27.89 -4.68
N ARG A 229 -7.26 28.43 -3.74
CA ARG A 229 -7.85 27.61 -2.68
C ARG A 229 -8.74 26.49 -3.26
N VAL A 230 -9.66 26.81 -4.16
CA VAL A 230 -10.55 25.81 -4.74
C VAL A 230 -9.78 24.79 -5.57
N LYS A 231 -8.78 25.22 -6.33
CA LYS A 231 -7.89 24.34 -7.11
C LYS A 231 -7.21 23.30 -6.23
N LEU A 232 -6.68 23.74 -5.08
CA LEU A 232 -6.05 22.85 -4.10
C LEU A 232 -7.05 21.84 -3.52
N MET A 233 -8.24 22.30 -3.13
CA MET A 233 -9.24 21.43 -2.50
C MET A 233 -9.83 20.43 -3.51
N LYS A 234 -10.02 20.82 -4.78
CA LYS A 234 -10.44 19.92 -5.86
C LYS A 234 -9.37 18.86 -6.15
N LEU A 235 -8.09 19.24 -6.14
CA LEU A 235 -6.98 18.29 -6.28
C LEU A 235 -6.91 17.28 -5.12
N LEU A 236 -7.08 17.74 -3.88
CA LEU A 236 -7.16 16.87 -2.69
C LEU A 236 -8.35 15.91 -2.78
N TRP A 237 -9.52 16.43 -3.17
CA TRP A 237 -10.71 15.60 -3.31
C TRP A 237 -10.56 14.58 -4.44
N ASP A 238 -9.99 14.96 -5.57
CA ASP A 238 -9.74 14.03 -6.68
C ASP A 238 -8.70 12.97 -6.33
N ALA A 239 -7.78 13.23 -5.39
CA ALA A 239 -6.81 12.24 -4.94
C ALA A 239 -7.41 11.11 -4.08
N MET A 240 -8.58 11.31 -3.45
CA MET A 240 -9.09 10.39 -2.41
C MET A 240 -10.61 10.18 -2.36
N GLY A 241 -11.40 11.21 -2.68
CA GLY A 241 -12.86 11.24 -2.49
C GLY A 241 -13.69 11.07 -3.76
N THR A 242 -13.12 11.27 -4.94
CA THR A 242 -13.80 10.97 -6.22
C THR A 242 -13.85 9.47 -6.49
N GLU A 243 -14.58 9.04 -7.53
CA GLU A 243 -14.60 7.62 -7.93
C GLU A 243 -13.18 7.10 -8.27
N PHE A 244 -12.35 7.95 -8.89
CA PHE A 244 -10.92 7.68 -9.09
C PHE A 244 -10.17 7.53 -7.76
N GLY A 245 -10.38 8.45 -6.81
CA GLY A 245 -9.78 8.38 -5.47
C GLY A 245 -10.20 7.10 -4.71
N GLY A 246 -11.48 6.74 -4.76
CA GLY A 246 -12.02 5.51 -4.21
C GLY A 246 -11.46 4.25 -4.87
N ARG A 247 -11.34 4.22 -6.21
CA ARG A 247 -10.65 3.15 -6.94
C ARG A 247 -9.20 3.04 -6.52
N HIS A 248 -8.50 4.17 -6.35
CA HIS A 248 -7.12 4.15 -5.87
C HIS A 248 -7.01 3.60 -4.45
N GLU A 249 -7.94 3.90 -3.55
CA GLU A 249 -7.97 3.25 -2.24
C GLU A 249 -8.13 1.72 -2.35
N LEU A 250 -9.08 1.27 -3.17
CA LEU A 250 -9.30 -0.16 -3.41
C LEU A 250 -8.05 -0.84 -3.99
N TYR A 251 -7.35 -0.16 -4.90
CA TYR A 251 -6.08 -0.60 -5.48
C TYR A 251 -5.01 -0.76 -4.40
N GLU A 252 -4.69 0.29 -3.62
CA GLU A 252 -3.61 0.21 -2.62
C GLU A 252 -3.90 -0.84 -1.53
N ARG A 253 -5.18 -1.12 -1.26
CA ARG A 253 -5.62 -2.15 -0.29
C ARG A 253 -5.43 -3.59 -0.78
N ASN A 254 -5.58 -3.86 -2.08
CA ASN A 254 -5.75 -5.23 -2.59
C ASN A 254 -4.82 -5.61 -3.74
N TYR A 255 -4.13 -4.64 -4.35
CA TYR A 255 -3.28 -4.85 -5.52
C TYR A 255 -2.24 -5.94 -5.30
N ALA A 256 -1.67 -6.03 -4.08
CA ALA A 256 -0.64 -7.01 -3.75
C ALA A 256 -1.17 -8.25 -3.00
N GLY A 257 -2.48 -8.48 -2.96
CA GLY A 257 -3.09 -9.69 -2.42
C GLY A 257 -4.17 -9.41 -1.38
N ALA A 258 -4.97 -10.44 -1.08
CA ALA A 258 -5.98 -10.36 -0.03
C ALA A 258 -5.30 -10.20 1.35
N ALA A 259 -5.87 -9.34 2.19
CA ALA A 259 -5.31 -8.92 3.47
C ALA A 259 -4.93 -10.09 4.41
N GLU A 260 -5.75 -11.14 4.46
CA GLU A 260 -5.45 -12.33 5.26
C GLU A 260 -4.27 -13.11 4.66
N ALA A 261 -4.34 -13.43 3.37
CA ALA A 261 -3.35 -14.23 2.67
C ALA A 261 -1.95 -13.62 2.75
N ILE A 262 -1.80 -12.30 2.61
CA ILE A 262 -0.49 -11.65 2.67
C ILE A 262 0.16 -11.74 4.06
N ARG A 263 -0.63 -11.78 5.15
CA ARG A 263 -0.12 -11.94 6.52
C ARG A 263 0.31 -13.37 6.79
N VAL A 264 -0.45 -14.34 6.29
CA VAL A 264 -0.06 -15.76 6.36
C VAL A 264 1.23 -15.99 5.59
N ILE A 265 1.38 -15.40 4.39
CA ILE A 265 2.62 -15.49 3.61
C ILE A 265 3.83 -14.93 4.39
N THR A 266 3.68 -13.86 5.17
CA THR A 266 4.77 -13.36 6.05
C THR A 266 5.22 -14.43 7.04
N LEU A 267 4.28 -15.14 7.67
CA LEU A 267 4.61 -16.23 8.59
C LEU A 267 5.27 -17.40 7.85
N ASP A 268 4.70 -17.80 6.71
CA ASP A 268 5.23 -18.90 5.90
C ASP A 268 6.67 -18.63 5.44
N MET A 269 6.99 -17.38 5.09
CA MET A 269 8.35 -16.96 4.75
C MET A 269 9.31 -17.07 5.93
N ALA A 270 8.92 -16.61 7.12
CA ALA A 270 9.73 -16.74 8.33
C ALA A 270 9.94 -18.22 8.72
N GLN A 271 8.94 -19.08 8.49
CA GLN A 271 9.07 -20.52 8.71
C GLN A 271 10.04 -21.16 7.69
N ALA A 272 9.88 -20.84 6.41
CA ALA A 272 10.70 -21.40 5.34
C ALA A 272 12.17 -20.96 5.42
N SER A 273 12.45 -19.74 5.90
CA SER A 273 13.82 -19.23 6.08
C SER A 273 14.49 -19.69 7.37
N GLY A 274 13.76 -20.36 8.27
CA GLY A 274 14.24 -20.75 9.60
C GLY A 274 14.22 -19.63 10.64
N GLN A 275 13.86 -18.39 10.27
CA GLN A 275 13.75 -17.26 11.21
C GLN A 275 12.74 -17.52 12.33
N ALA A 276 11.61 -18.16 12.02
CA ALA A 276 10.62 -18.50 13.03
C ALA A 276 11.21 -19.41 14.13
N GLN A 277 12.07 -20.34 13.76
CA GLN A 277 12.78 -21.19 14.73
C GLN A 277 13.83 -20.40 15.50
N ALA A 278 14.54 -19.47 14.86
CA ALA A 278 15.48 -18.59 15.55
C ALA A 278 14.79 -17.70 16.61
N PHE A 279 13.61 -17.15 16.28
CA PHE A 279 12.81 -16.37 17.24
C PHE A 279 12.36 -17.22 18.44
N ARG A 280 11.93 -18.46 18.20
CA ARG A 280 11.61 -19.42 19.28
C ARG A 280 12.83 -19.73 20.13
N GLY A 281 13.96 -20.05 19.51
CA GLY A 281 15.21 -20.32 20.21
C GLY A 281 15.67 -19.14 21.08
N PHE A 282 15.48 -17.90 20.61
CA PHE A 282 15.80 -16.71 21.41
C PHE A 282 14.90 -16.57 22.65
N ALA A 283 13.61 -16.88 22.53
CA ALA A 283 12.72 -16.95 23.69
C ALA A 283 13.09 -18.10 24.64
N GLU A 284 13.44 -19.27 24.09
CA GLU A 284 13.88 -20.45 24.85
C GLU A 284 15.17 -20.17 25.65
N GLN A 285 16.10 -19.38 25.12
CA GLN A 285 17.30 -18.96 25.85
C GLN A 285 16.94 -18.22 27.13
N CYS A 286 16.05 -17.21 27.05
CA CYS A 286 15.56 -16.48 28.22
C CYS A 286 14.84 -17.42 29.20
N MET A 287 13.99 -18.31 28.70
CA MET A 287 13.28 -19.28 29.55
C MET A 287 14.20 -20.29 30.23
N ALA A 288 15.39 -20.56 29.68
CA ALA A 288 16.37 -21.46 30.29
C ALA A 288 17.11 -20.82 31.47
N GLU A 289 17.08 -19.49 31.62
CA GLU A 289 17.75 -18.76 32.69
C GLU A 289 17.01 -18.83 34.04
N TYR A 290 15.80 -19.42 34.07
CA TYR A 290 15.02 -19.60 35.29
C TYR A 290 14.21 -20.89 35.29
N ASP A 291 13.88 -21.36 36.49
CA ASP A 291 12.93 -22.46 36.71
C ASP A 291 12.01 -22.16 37.91
N LEU A 292 11.30 -23.18 38.40
CA LEU A 292 10.41 -23.05 39.55
C LEU A 292 11.15 -22.65 40.85
N ASP A 293 12.46 -22.88 40.90
CA ASP A 293 13.35 -22.67 42.05
C ASP A 293 14.25 -21.43 41.87
N GLY A 294 13.99 -20.56 40.89
CA GLY A 294 14.65 -19.26 40.74
C GLY A 294 15.55 -19.16 39.51
N TRP A 295 16.58 -18.33 39.58
CA TRP A 295 17.55 -18.16 38.49
C TRP A 295 18.50 -19.37 38.42
N THR A 296 18.76 -19.85 37.21
CA THR A 296 19.70 -20.96 36.92
C THR A 296 21.07 -20.45 36.46
N VAL A 297 21.16 -19.17 36.10
CA VAL A 297 22.40 -18.48 35.69
C VAL A 297 23.14 -17.89 36.89
N PRO A 298 24.49 -17.86 36.88
CA PRO A 298 25.29 -17.50 38.05
C PRO A 298 25.38 -15.99 38.34
N ASP A 299 25.02 -15.14 37.39
CA ASP A 299 25.13 -13.68 37.48
C ASP A 299 23.88 -12.98 38.04
N LEU A 300 22.79 -13.74 38.28
CA LEU A 300 21.55 -13.25 38.87
C LEU A 300 21.32 -13.82 40.28
N ILE A 301 20.81 -12.97 41.18
CA ILE A 301 20.53 -13.35 42.58
C ILE A 301 19.05 -13.72 42.70
N THR A 302 18.78 -14.97 43.10
CA THR A 302 17.42 -15.42 43.38
C THR A 302 16.90 -14.70 44.64
N PRO A 303 15.74 -14.00 44.59
CA PRO A 303 15.28 -13.09 45.65
C PRO A 303 14.63 -13.83 46.84
N ALA A 304 15.26 -14.90 47.31
CA ALA A 304 14.75 -15.71 48.40
C ALA A 304 14.77 -14.97 49.76
N ASP A 305 15.64 -13.98 49.91
CA ASP A 305 15.82 -13.13 51.10
C ASP A 305 14.77 -12.03 51.24
N VAL A 306 14.15 -11.62 50.13
CA VAL A 306 13.12 -10.56 50.09
C VAL A 306 11.72 -11.07 49.74
N SER A 307 11.58 -12.35 49.34
CA SER A 307 10.29 -12.96 49.01
C SER A 307 9.42 -13.15 50.25
N LEU A 308 8.20 -12.59 50.23
CA LEU A 308 7.17 -12.81 51.28
C LEU A 308 6.47 -14.17 51.16
N PHE A 309 6.72 -14.93 50.08
CA PHE A 309 6.15 -16.27 49.88
C PHE A 309 7.18 -17.34 50.27
N PRO A 310 6.85 -18.27 51.20
CA PRO A 310 7.81 -19.27 51.69
C PRO A 310 8.07 -20.37 50.66
N ARG A 311 9.35 -20.70 50.43
CA ARG A 311 9.73 -21.95 49.76
C ARG A 311 9.39 -23.12 50.67
N LYS A 312 8.46 -23.98 50.26
CA LYS A 312 8.32 -25.30 50.90
C LYS A 312 9.60 -26.07 50.62
N ILE A 313 10.49 -26.17 51.60
CA ILE A 313 11.66 -27.04 51.56
C ILE A 313 11.14 -28.47 51.34
N ARG A 314 11.29 -29.00 50.12
CA ARG A 314 11.11 -30.43 49.88
C ARG A 314 12.31 -31.13 50.51
N HIS A 315 12.18 -31.53 51.77
CA HIS A 315 13.05 -32.54 52.34
C HIS A 315 12.80 -33.86 51.60
N LEU A 316 13.70 -34.23 50.70
CA LEU A 316 13.79 -35.59 50.17
C LEU A 316 14.42 -36.46 51.26
N THR A 317 13.61 -37.35 51.83
CA THR A 317 14.06 -38.58 52.51
C THR A 317 14.58 -39.59 51.51
#